data_AF-A0A0P8C650-F1
#
_entry.id   AF-A0A0P8C650-F1
#
_cell.length_a   1.000
_cell.length_b   1.000
_cell.length_c   1.000
_cell.angle_alpha   90.00
_cell.angle_beta   90.00
_cell.angle_gamma   90.00
#
_symmetry.space_group_name_H-M   'P 1'
#
loop_
_entity.id
_entity.type
_entity.pdbx_description
1 polymer ?
#
loop_
_entity_poly.entity_id
_entity_poly.type
_entity_poly.pdbx_seq_one_letter_code
_entity_poly.pdbx_strand_id
1 'polypeptide(L)'
;MEFVDQAVLARQEGDVARVAELAQAAFGKERAAADLVADRLDLEPTRSVLHRSAATLAVECGQLRDAERLIGRALAGNPPDDIANELRDLLLTEVYSQRQAIGL
;
A
#
# COMPACT_ATOMS: atom_id res chain seq x y z
N MET A 1 -12.02 -3.73 -0.73
CA MET A 1 -12.26 -5.02 -0.06
C MET A 1 -12.51 -6.15 -1.05
N GLU A 2 -13.52 -6.09 -1.93
CA GLU A 2 -13.85 -7.19 -2.88
C GLU A 2 -12.65 -7.81 -3.63
N PHE A 3 -11.75 -6.98 -4.18
CA PHE A 3 -10.57 -7.48 -4.91
C PHE A 3 -9.54 -8.17 -4.02
N VAL A 4 -9.38 -7.73 -2.77
CA VAL A 4 -8.44 -8.34 -1.80
C VAL A 4 -8.96 -9.71 -1.40
N ASP A 5 -10.25 -9.83 -1.13
CA ASP A 5 -10.88 -11.11 -0.78
C ASP A 5 -10.78 -12.11 -1.94
N GLN A 6 -11.01 -11.64 -3.18
CA GLN A 6 -10.82 -12.45 -4.38
C GLN A 6 -9.35 -12.86 -4.59
N ALA A 7 -8.39 -11.98 -4.28
CA ALA A 7 -6.96 -12.29 -4.39
C ALA A 7 -6.55 -13.37 -3.38
N VAL A 8 -7.13 -13.38 -2.18
CA VAL A 8 -6.90 -14.44 -1.18
C VAL A 8 -7.39 -15.79 -1.71
N LEU A 9 -8.57 -15.85 -2.32
CA LEU A 9 -9.10 -17.08 -2.92
C LEU A 9 -8.23 -17.57 -4.08
N ALA A 10 -7.87 -16.69 -5.01
CA ALA A 10 -7.00 -17.03 -6.14
C ALA A 10 -5.62 -17.55 -5.68
N ARG A 11 -5.10 -17.02 -4.56
CA ARG A 11 -3.84 -17.51 -3.95
C ARG A 11 -3.97 -18.93 -3.41
N GLN A 12 -5.12 -19.29 -2.83
CA GLN A 12 -5.39 -20.66 -2.38
C GLN A 12 -5.49 -21.64 -3.54
N GLU A 13 -5.96 -21.18 -4.70
CA GLU A 13 -6.05 -21.95 -5.94
C GLU A 13 -4.71 -22.04 -6.70
N GLY A 14 -3.69 -21.27 -6.28
CA GLY A 14 -2.38 -21.22 -6.93
C GLY A 14 -2.36 -20.39 -8.22
N ASP A 15 -3.41 -19.62 -8.51
CA ASP A 15 -3.50 -18.79 -9.71
C ASP A 15 -2.77 -17.45 -9.51
N VAL A 16 -1.44 -17.50 -9.67
CA VAL A 16 -0.55 -16.35 -9.48
C VAL A 16 -0.88 -15.19 -10.43
N ALA A 17 -1.32 -15.49 -11.67
CA ALA A 17 -1.68 -14.46 -12.63
C ALA A 17 -2.91 -13.69 -12.16
N ARG A 18 -3.93 -14.42 -11.69
CA ARG A 18 -5.15 -13.81 -11.19
C ARG A 18 -4.93 -13.02 -9.91
N VAL A 19 -4.05 -13.49 -9.02
CA VAL A 19 -3.63 -12.72 -7.83
C VAL A 19 -3.01 -11.38 -8.23
N ALA A 20 -2.12 -11.37 -9.22
CA ALA A 20 -1.47 -10.14 -9.68
C ALA A 20 -2.47 -9.13 -10.28
N GLU A 21 -3.41 -9.61 -11.11
CA GLU A 21 -4.47 -8.76 -11.68
C GLU A 21 -5.35 -8.13 -10.60
N LEU A 22 -5.76 -8.93 -9.61
CA LEU A 22 -6.62 -8.49 -8.52
C LEU A 22 -5.87 -7.50 -7.60
N ALA A 23 -4.60 -7.75 -7.31
CA ALA A 23 -3.75 -6.83 -6.56
C ALA A 23 -3.61 -5.48 -7.28
N GLN A 24 -3.41 -5.49 -8.59
CA GLN A 24 -3.32 -4.26 -9.39
C GLN A 24 -4.64 -3.48 -9.40
N ALA A 25 -5.78 -4.17 -9.52
CA ALA A 25 -7.10 -3.56 -9.44
C ALA A 25 -7.37 -2.96 -8.04
N ALA A 26 -7.02 -3.69 -6.98
CA ALA A 26 -7.12 -3.22 -5.60
C ALA A 26 -6.25 -1.98 -5.38
N PHE A 27 -5.00 -2.00 -5.84
CA PHE A 27 -4.07 -0.88 -5.74
C PHE A 27 -4.66 0.38 -6.36
N GLY A 28 -5.22 0.29 -7.57
CA GLY A 28 -5.84 1.42 -8.24
C GLY A 28 -6.99 2.05 -7.43
N LYS A 29 -7.80 1.22 -6.75
CA LYS A 29 -8.92 1.69 -5.93
C LYS A 29 -8.44 2.36 -4.64
N GLU A 30 -7.50 1.72 -3.92
CA GLU A 30 -6.97 2.25 -2.67
C GLU A 30 -6.18 3.54 -2.89
N ARG A 31 -5.38 3.61 -3.97
CA ARG A 31 -4.69 4.84 -4.37
C ARG A 31 -5.68 5.97 -4.65
N ALA A 32 -6.73 5.71 -5.42
CA ALA A 32 -7.74 6.73 -5.70
C ALA A 32 -8.44 7.22 -4.43
N ALA A 33 -8.73 6.30 -3.49
CA ALA A 33 -9.29 6.66 -2.19
C ALA A 33 -8.31 7.49 -1.35
N ALA A 34 -7.03 7.11 -1.30
CA ALA A 34 -5.98 7.87 -0.62
C ALA A 34 -5.85 9.27 -1.20
N ASP A 35 -5.85 9.41 -2.53
CA ASP A 35 -5.76 10.70 -3.23
C ASP A 35 -6.94 11.63 -2.90
N LEU A 36 -8.16 11.10 -2.77
CA LEU A 36 -9.36 11.87 -2.42
C LEU A 36 -9.29 12.51 -1.03
N VAL A 37 -8.57 11.92 -0.09
CA VAL A 37 -8.47 12.39 1.31
C VAL A 37 -7.11 13.01 1.63
N ALA A 38 -6.22 13.13 0.64
CA ALA A 38 -4.82 13.32 0.94
C ALA A 38 -4.46 14.68 1.53
N ASP A 39 -5.28 15.70 1.28
CA ASP A 39 -5.10 17.04 1.85
C ASP A 39 -6.03 17.27 3.06
N ARG A 40 -6.76 16.23 3.49
CA ARG A 40 -7.72 16.26 4.61
C ARG A 40 -7.11 15.69 5.88
N LEU A 41 -6.22 16.46 6.51
CA LEU A 41 -5.55 16.07 7.77
C LEU A 41 -6.52 15.91 8.95
N ASP A 42 -7.70 16.53 8.87
CA ASP A 42 -8.81 16.38 9.82
C ASP A 42 -9.43 14.97 9.81
N LEU A 43 -9.18 14.18 8.76
CA LEU A 43 -9.68 12.82 8.61
C LEU A 43 -8.73 11.75 9.14
N GLU A 44 -7.69 12.12 9.89
CA GLU A 44 -6.89 11.09 10.58
C GLU A 44 -7.77 10.36 11.62
N PRO A 45 -7.69 9.01 11.71
CA PRO A 45 -6.70 8.14 11.09
C PRO A 45 -7.05 7.65 9.68
N THR A 46 -8.28 7.87 9.19
CA THR A 46 -8.76 7.34 7.91
C THR A 46 -7.82 7.70 6.75
N ARG A 47 -7.30 8.93 6.72
CA ARG A 47 -6.33 9.36 5.70
C ARG A 47 -5.07 8.49 5.70
N SER A 48 -4.42 8.32 6.84
CA SER A 48 -3.19 7.51 6.94
C SER A 48 -3.45 6.01 6.73
N VAL A 49 -4.60 5.48 7.16
CA VAL A 49 -5.03 4.10 6.86
C VAL A 49 -5.14 3.87 5.36
N LEU A 50 -5.80 4.78 4.62
CA LEU A 50 -5.95 4.64 3.16
C LEU A 50 -4.61 4.71 2.43
N HIS A 51 -3.71 5.60 2.85
CA HIS A 51 -2.37 5.66 2.27
C HIS A 51 -1.54 4.42 2.57
N ARG A 52 -1.62 3.89 3.80
CA ARG A 52 -0.94 2.65 4.18
C ARG A 52 -1.45 1.47 3.36
N SER A 53 -2.78 1.33 3.25
CA SER A 53 -3.44 0.30 2.43
C SER A 53 -2.96 0.36 0.97
N ALA A 54 -2.97 1.55 0.37
CA ALA A 54 -2.47 1.75 -0.99
C ALA A 54 -0.97 1.44 -1.12
N ALA A 55 -0.15 1.79 -0.14
CA ALA A 55 1.28 1.50 -0.14
C ALA A 55 1.58 0.00 -0.05
N THR A 56 0.87 -0.74 0.79
CA THR A 56 1.01 -2.21 0.90
C THR A 56 0.71 -2.87 -0.45
N LEU A 57 -0.39 -2.50 -1.10
CA LEU A 57 -0.73 -3.04 -2.42
C LEU A 57 0.26 -2.61 -3.51
N ALA A 58 0.83 -1.40 -3.40
CA ALA A 58 1.88 -0.96 -4.31
C ALA A 58 3.14 -1.84 -4.20
N VAL A 59 3.53 -2.23 -2.98
CA VAL A 59 4.62 -3.21 -2.74
C VAL A 59 4.28 -4.54 -3.38
N GLU A 60 3.08 -5.08 -3.14
CA GLU A 60 2.64 -6.36 -3.73
C GLU A 60 2.63 -6.33 -5.27
N CYS A 61 2.33 -5.18 -5.88
CA CYS A 61 2.37 -4.98 -7.33
C CYS A 61 3.78 -4.65 -7.88
N GLY A 62 4.83 -4.67 -7.03
CA GLY A 62 6.20 -4.30 -7.40
C GLY A 62 6.38 -2.80 -7.72
N GLN A 63 5.40 -1.96 -7.40
CA GLN A 63 5.40 -0.51 -7.66
C GLN A 63 6.11 0.25 -6.52
N LEU A 64 7.37 -0.11 -6.24
CA LEU A 64 8.11 0.37 -5.06
C LEU A 64 8.22 1.90 -4.97
N ARG A 65 8.37 2.59 -6.11
CA ARG A 65 8.42 4.06 -6.15
C ARG A 65 7.09 4.71 -5.73
N ASP A 66 5.96 4.10 -6.07
CA ASP A 66 4.66 4.60 -5.67
C ASP A 66 4.38 4.25 -4.20
N ALA A 67 4.83 3.09 -3.71
CA ALA A 67 4.80 2.78 -2.28
C ALA A 67 5.53 3.84 -1.44
N GLU A 68 6.77 4.20 -1.79
CA GLU A 68 7.54 5.26 -1.11
C GLU A 68 6.79 6.60 -1.05
N ARG A 69 6.18 7.00 -2.18
CA ARG A 69 5.43 8.25 -2.26
C ARG A 69 4.19 8.24 -1.37
N LEU A 70 3.45 7.15 -1.38
CA LEU A 70 2.25 6.98 -0.55
C LEU A 70 2.61 7.00 0.93
N ILE A 71 3.68 6.29 1.32
CA ILE A 71 4.20 6.27 2.69
C ILE A 71 4.64 7.67 3.12
N GLY A 72 5.45 8.35 2.30
CA GLY A 72 5.91 9.71 2.59
C GLY A 72 4.76 10.69 2.75
N ARG A 73 3.74 10.60 1.89
CA ARG A 73 2.53 11.44 1.97
C ARG A 73 1.73 11.18 3.24
N ALA A 74 1.60 9.92 3.66
CA ALA A 74 0.95 9.57 4.91
C ALA A 74 1.68 10.17 6.12
N LEU A 75 3.00 9.94 6.21
CA LEU A 75 3.87 10.41 7.29
C LEU A 75 3.99 11.93 7.37
N ALA A 76 3.83 12.64 6.26
CA ALA A 76 3.83 14.11 6.23
C ALA A 76 2.56 14.74 6.84
N GLY A 77 1.52 13.94 7.12
CA GLY A 77 0.33 14.39 7.84
C GLY A 77 0.51 14.29 9.34
N ASN A 78 -0.54 13.83 10.03
CA ASN A 78 -0.51 13.55 11.47
C ASN A 78 -1.06 12.15 11.77
N PRO A 79 -0.46 11.08 11.19
CA PRO A 79 -0.89 9.72 11.49
C PRO A 79 -0.72 9.43 12.98
N PRO A 80 -1.63 8.65 13.59
CA PRO A 80 -1.39 8.11 14.93
C PRO A 80 -0.14 7.22 14.96
N ASP A 81 0.47 7.08 16.14
CA ASP A 81 1.80 6.47 16.30
C ASP A 81 1.88 5.02 15.81
N ASP A 82 0.81 4.25 16.00
CA ASP A 82 0.73 2.86 15.52
C ASP A 82 0.82 2.82 13.99
N ILE A 83 0.01 3.61 13.27
CA ILE A 83 0.02 3.67 11.81
C ILE A 83 1.34 4.24 11.31
N ALA A 84 1.89 5.26 11.99
CA ALA A 84 3.19 5.83 11.64
C ALA A 84 4.31 4.78 11.73
N ASN A 85 4.27 3.90 12.74
CA ASN A 85 5.23 2.81 12.87
C ASN A 85 5.03 1.76 11.78
N GLU A 86 3.80 1.33 11.51
CA GLU A 86 3.52 0.40 10.42
C GLU A 86 4.00 0.93 9.04
N LEU A 87 3.87 2.23 8.80
CA LEU A 87 4.35 2.89 7.59
C LEU A 87 5.89 2.90 7.49
N ARG A 88 6.58 3.13 8.60
CA ARG A 88 8.05 3.08 8.65
C ARG A 88 8.55 1.66 8.49
N ASP A 89 7.90 0.69 9.13
CA ASP A 89 8.21 -0.72 8.99
C ASP A 89 8.07 -1.13 7.52
N LEU A 90 6.93 -0.82 6.88
CA LEU A 90 6.71 -1.10 5.46
C LEU A 90 7.81 -0.50 4.56
N LEU A 91 8.26 0.73 4.85
CA LEU A 91 9.34 1.38 4.09
C LEU A 91 10.69 0.67 4.27
N LEU A 92 11.04 0.32 5.50
CA LEU A 92 12.34 -0.26 5.83
C LEU A 92 12.42 -1.74 5.44
N THR A 93 11.39 -2.52 5.75
CA THR A 93 11.42 -3.98 5.62
C THR A 93 11.06 -4.44 4.22
N GLU A 94 10.08 -3.81 3.57
CA GLU A 94 9.61 -4.25 2.26
C GLU A 94 10.25 -3.44 1.13
N VAL A 95 10.08 -2.12 1.16
CA VAL A 95 10.48 -1.27 0.03
C VAL A 95 12.00 -1.28 -0.15
N TYR A 96 12.77 -0.94 0.89
CA TYR A 96 14.21 -0.85 0.76
C TYR A 96 14.90 -2.20 0.59
N SER A 97 14.41 -3.26 1.25
CA SER A 97 14.92 -4.62 1.05
C SER A 97 14.76 -5.08 -0.41
N GLN A 98 13.58 -4.87 -1.00
CA GLN A 98 13.33 -5.26 -2.40
C GLN A 98 14.13 -4.41 -3.39
N ARG A 99 14.33 -3.11 -3.13
CA ARG A 99 15.19 -2.28 -3.99
C ARG A 99 16.65 -2.69 -3.96
N GLN A 100 17.17 -3.09 -2.80
CA GLN A 100 18.54 -3.60 -2.68
C GLN A 100 18.72 -4.91 -3.45
N ALA A 101 17.70 -5.78 -3.47
CA ALA A 101 17.72 -7.01 -4.26
C ALA A 101 17.72 -6.76 -5.79
N ILE A 102 17.14 -5.65 -6.26
CA ILE A 102 17.10 -5.28 -7.69
C ILE A 102 18.35 -4.49 -8.12
N GLY A 103 19.07 -3.90 -7.16
CA GLY A 103 20.29 -3.10 -7.40
C GLY A 103 21.60 -3.90 -7.43
N LEU A 104 21.53 -5.24 -7.41
CA LEU A 104 22.64 -6.19 -7.54
C LEU A 104 22.48 -7.02 -8.83
#